data_AF-A0A7L2Q5G8-F1
#
_entry.id   AF-A0A7L2Q5G8-F1
#
_cell.length_a   1.000
_cell.length_b   1.000
_cell.length_c   1.000
_cell.angle_alpha   90.00
_cell.angle_beta   90.00
_cell.angle_gamma   90.00
#
_symmetry.space_group_name_H-M   'P 1'
#
loop_
_entity.id
_entity.type
_entity.pdbx_description
1 polymer ?
#
loop_
_entity_poly.entity_id
_entity_poly.type
_entity_poly.pdbx_seq_one_letter_code
_entity_poly.pdbx_strand_id
1 'polypeptide(L)'
;LFQVNQNVEIQRARLRDDIKEYKFREARLLQDCTELEEENICLQKQVSVLKQNIFIRDFPSPPFVYFQVEFEGLKHEIKRLEEETEFLNSQLEDAIRLKEISERQLEEALETLKTEREQKNNLRKELSHYMNINDSVYNSHLNISLDGLKFSDEATEPNNDEIMNGFEQNCLSKLSNGKNSTSTPKKNESFPPAPSLVSDLLSELNISEIQKLKQQLVQMEREKVNLLTTLQESQKQLENTRGALTEQHEKIGRLTENLNAMKKLQASKERQSALDNEKDRDSHEDGDYYEVDINGPEILECKYKLAVAEITDLKEELKNLKAKYKECESKYEEEKSRYETESQALTEKITSLEKSSRHDREQMARLEKELKKVSDVAGETQGSLSVAQDELVTFSEELANLYHHVCMCNNETPNRVMLDYYKEGKGGRSSPEAKGRRSPILLSKGLLTIELGKAENGSGDNSPSPVSSLPSPVSDPRKEPMNIYNLIAIIRDQIKHLQAAVDRTTELSRQRVATQELGPVVDKDKEALMEEILKLKSLLSTKREQIATLRTVLKANKQTAEVALANLKSKYENEKAMVTETMMKLRNELKALKEDAATFSSLRAMFATR
;
A
#
# COMPACT_ATOMS: atom_id res chain seq x y z
N LEU A 1 -63.68 -43.45 41.68
CA LEU A 1 -62.21 -43.48 41.47
C LEU A 1 -61.84 -43.73 40.01
N PHE A 2 -62.33 -44.79 39.35
CA PHE A 2 -62.03 -45.09 37.94
C PHE A 2 -62.42 -43.98 36.94
N GLN A 3 -63.64 -43.44 37.04
CA GLN A 3 -64.13 -42.37 36.16
C GLN A 3 -63.30 -41.07 36.26
N VAL A 4 -62.85 -40.73 37.48
CA VAL A 4 -62.03 -39.54 37.73
C VAL A 4 -60.63 -39.73 37.14
N ASN A 5 -60.07 -40.93 37.24
CA ASN A 5 -58.78 -41.26 36.63
C ASN A 5 -58.85 -41.18 35.10
N GLN A 6 -59.91 -41.74 34.49
CA GLN A 6 -60.16 -41.66 33.05
C GLN A 6 -60.30 -40.20 32.55
N ASN A 7 -61.01 -39.35 33.30
CA ASN A 7 -61.13 -37.92 32.96
C ASN A 7 -59.79 -37.19 33.05
N VAL A 8 -58.95 -37.51 34.04
CA VAL A 8 -57.59 -36.95 34.16
C VAL A 8 -56.70 -37.42 33.02
N GLU A 9 -56.81 -38.68 32.58
CA GLU A 9 -56.06 -39.19 31.43
C GLU A 9 -56.46 -38.51 30.12
N ILE A 10 -57.75 -38.27 29.90
CA ILE A 10 -58.25 -37.52 28.74
C ILE A 10 -57.77 -36.07 28.78
N GLN A 11 -57.80 -35.40 29.93
CA GLN A 11 -57.27 -34.05 30.08
C GLN A 11 -55.75 -34.01 29.83
N ARG A 12 -54.99 -34.99 30.34
CA ARG A 12 -53.55 -35.10 30.04
C ARG A 12 -53.29 -35.35 28.56
N ALA A 13 -54.13 -36.10 27.87
CA ALA A 13 -54.02 -36.30 26.43
C ALA A 13 -54.25 -34.99 25.66
N ARG A 14 -55.33 -34.26 25.98
CA ARG A 14 -55.62 -32.94 25.39
C ARG A 14 -54.48 -31.94 25.61
N LEU A 15 -53.99 -31.81 26.84
CA LEU A 15 -52.86 -30.94 27.15
C LEU A 15 -51.59 -31.34 26.39
N ARG A 16 -51.35 -32.63 26.17
CA ARG A 16 -50.21 -33.08 25.35
C ARG A 16 -50.37 -32.69 23.88
N ASP A 17 -51.59 -32.74 23.35
CA ASP A 17 -51.86 -32.37 21.96
C ASP A 17 -51.81 -30.85 21.78
N ASP A 18 -52.34 -30.06 22.73
CA ASP A 18 -52.18 -28.60 22.75
C ASP A 18 -50.69 -28.20 22.80
N ILE A 19 -49.88 -28.87 23.63
CA ILE A 19 -48.43 -28.63 23.69
C ILE A 19 -47.75 -28.95 22.34
N LYS A 20 -48.17 -30.01 21.64
CA LYS A 20 -47.63 -30.33 20.31
C LYS A 20 -48.02 -29.27 19.29
N GLU A 21 -49.26 -28.79 19.32
CA GLU A 21 -49.74 -27.74 18.42
C GLU A 21 -48.98 -26.42 18.66
N TYR A 22 -48.79 -26.02 19.93
CA TYR A 22 -48.00 -24.85 20.26
C TYR A 22 -46.55 -24.97 19.80
N LYS A 23 -45.92 -26.14 19.97
CA LYS A 23 -44.56 -26.39 19.48
C LYS A 23 -44.47 -26.34 17.95
N PHE A 24 -45.48 -26.86 17.24
CA PHE A 24 -45.52 -26.79 15.79
C PHE A 24 -45.68 -25.34 15.30
N ARG A 25 -46.54 -24.57 15.95
CA ARG A 25 -46.75 -23.16 15.66
C ARG A 25 -45.52 -22.31 15.96
N GLU A 26 -44.83 -22.58 17.07
CA GLU A 26 -43.57 -21.95 17.45
C GLU A 26 -42.47 -22.25 16.42
N ALA A 27 -42.32 -23.53 16.03
CA ALA A 27 -41.34 -23.92 15.00
C ALA A 27 -41.61 -23.23 13.65
N ARG A 28 -42.88 -23.10 13.25
CA ARG A 28 -43.26 -22.38 12.04
C ARG A 28 -42.95 -20.89 12.12
N LEU A 29 -43.26 -20.25 13.25
CA LEU A 29 -42.94 -18.82 13.44
C LEU A 29 -41.43 -18.58 13.46
N LEU A 30 -40.64 -19.48 14.03
CA LEU A 30 -39.17 -19.41 13.98
C LEU A 30 -38.64 -19.56 12.56
N GLN A 31 -39.22 -20.46 11.77
CA GLN A 31 -38.89 -20.60 10.36
C GLN A 31 -39.21 -19.30 9.58
N ASP A 32 -40.42 -18.76 9.74
CA ASP A 32 -40.82 -17.50 9.09
C ASP A 32 -39.90 -16.34 9.52
N CYS A 33 -39.46 -16.29 10.79
CA CYS A 33 -38.48 -15.30 11.25
C CYS A 33 -37.12 -15.48 10.58
N THR A 34 -36.67 -16.72 10.43
CA THR A 34 -35.39 -17.03 9.77
C THR A 34 -35.42 -16.63 8.29
N GLU A 35 -36.51 -16.94 7.59
CA GLU A 35 -36.72 -16.55 6.18
C GLU A 35 -36.73 -15.02 6.02
N LEU A 36 -37.39 -14.30 6.93
CA LEU A 36 -37.39 -12.84 6.95
C LEU A 36 -36.00 -12.25 7.26
N GLU A 37 -35.23 -12.88 8.14
CA GLU A 37 -33.84 -12.49 8.42
C GLU A 37 -32.95 -12.69 7.19
N GLU A 38 -33.09 -13.81 6.48
CA GLU A 38 -32.37 -14.08 5.23
C GLU A 38 -32.73 -13.09 4.12
N GLU A 39 -34.02 -12.76 3.95
CA GLU A 39 -34.47 -11.74 3.01
C GLU A 39 -33.92 -10.35 3.38
N ASN A 40 -33.93 -10.01 4.68
CA ASN A 40 -33.36 -8.76 5.16
C ASN A 40 -31.85 -8.66 4.87
N ILE A 41 -31.10 -9.74 5.09
CA ILE A 41 -29.67 -9.82 4.75
C ILE A 41 -29.47 -9.65 3.23
N CYS A 42 -30.30 -10.29 2.40
CA CYS A 42 -30.23 -10.15 0.95
C CYS A 42 -30.53 -8.72 0.48
N LEU A 43 -31.56 -8.08 1.05
CA LEU A 43 -31.90 -6.69 0.77
C LEU A 43 -30.82 -5.74 1.26
N GLN A 44 -30.23 -5.95 2.44
CA GLN A 44 -29.10 -5.17 2.93
C GLN A 44 -27.87 -5.28 2.02
N LYS A 45 -27.58 -6.48 1.50
CA LYS A 45 -26.52 -6.68 0.50
C LYS A 45 -26.83 -5.93 -0.79
N GLN A 46 -28.05 -6.03 -1.31
CA GLN A 46 -28.45 -5.33 -2.53
C GLN A 46 -28.40 -3.80 -2.35
N VAL A 47 -28.87 -3.28 -1.22
CA VAL A 47 -28.76 -1.86 -0.85
C VAL A 47 -27.30 -1.44 -0.73
N SER A 48 -26.42 -2.28 -0.18
CA SER A 48 -24.99 -1.98 -0.06
C SER A 48 -24.31 -1.91 -1.44
N VAL A 49 -24.64 -2.84 -2.34
CA VAL A 49 -24.15 -2.82 -3.73
C VAL A 49 -24.70 -1.59 -4.48
N LEU A 50 -25.97 -1.26 -4.30
CA LEU A 50 -26.57 -0.06 -4.91
C LEU A 50 -25.96 1.21 -4.34
N LYS A 51 -25.70 1.29 -3.03
CA LYS A 51 -24.98 2.41 -2.40
C LYS A 51 -23.56 2.52 -2.93
N GLN A 52 -22.86 1.40 -3.09
CA GLN A 52 -21.51 1.36 -3.67
C GLN A 52 -21.53 1.84 -5.14
N ASN A 53 -22.50 1.38 -5.93
CA ASN A 53 -22.64 1.80 -7.32
C ASN A 53 -23.05 3.27 -7.46
N ILE A 54 -23.93 3.78 -6.60
CA ILE A 54 -24.28 5.21 -6.53
C ILE A 54 -23.07 6.04 -6.07
N PHE A 55 -22.30 5.56 -5.10
CA PHE A 55 -21.05 6.19 -4.67
C PHE A 55 -20.01 6.25 -5.79
N ILE A 56 -19.93 5.22 -6.65
CA ILE A 56 -19.09 5.19 -7.85
C ILE A 56 -19.65 6.10 -8.97
N ARG A 57 -20.96 6.37 -8.99
CA ARG A 57 -21.60 7.19 -10.04
C ARG A 57 -21.61 8.69 -9.71
N ASP A 58 -21.84 9.05 -8.44
CA ASP A 58 -21.88 10.44 -7.96
C ASP A 58 -20.46 11.00 -7.72
N PHE A 59 -19.48 10.12 -7.60
CA PHE A 59 -18.05 10.44 -7.63
C PHE A 59 -17.38 9.47 -8.61
N PRO A 60 -17.07 9.88 -9.86
CA PRO A 60 -16.26 9.06 -10.79
C PRO A 60 -14.91 8.65 -10.20
N SER A 61 -14.57 9.25 -9.06
CA SER A 61 -13.46 8.95 -8.20
C SER A 61 -13.78 9.47 -6.80
N PRO A 62 -13.90 8.62 -5.76
CA PRO A 62 -13.76 9.12 -4.40
C PRO A 62 -12.37 9.77 -4.35
N PRO A 63 -12.21 11.03 -3.93
CA PRO A 63 -10.88 11.62 -3.76
C PRO A 63 -10.00 10.74 -2.87
N PHE A 64 -10.61 9.96 -1.98
CA PHE A 64 -9.94 8.94 -1.19
C PHE A 64 -9.41 7.74 -1.98
N VAL A 65 -10.09 7.25 -3.02
CA VAL A 65 -9.64 6.08 -3.80
C VAL A 65 -8.58 6.49 -4.82
N TYR A 66 -8.70 7.66 -5.47
CA TYR A 66 -7.61 8.17 -6.32
C TYR A 66 -6.39 8.50 -5.48
N PHE A 67 -6.57 9.19 -4.35
CA PHE A 67 -5.47 9.45 -3.42
C PHE A 67 -4.89 8.16 -2.83
N GLN A 68 -5.70 7.13 -2.56
CA GLN A 68 -5.21 5.86 -2.05
C GLN A 68 -4.49 5.03 -3.12
N VAL A 69 -4.95 5.04 -4.38
CA VAL A 69 -4.24 4.40 -5.50
C VAL A 69 -2.96 5.15 -5.84
N GLU A 70 -2.97 6.48 -5.83
CA GLU A 70 -1.77 7.31 -5.99
C GLU A 70 -0.80 7.12 -4.82
N PHE A 71 -1.30 7.07 -3.58
CA PHE A 71 -0.49 6.82 -2.40
C PHE A 71 0.14 5.42 -2.41
N GLU A 72 -0.64 4.38 -2.75
CA GLU A 72 -0.10 3.02 -2.87
C GLU A 72 0.87 2.92 -4.06
N GLY A 73 0.61 3.64 -5.16
CA GLY A 73 1.52 3.76 -6.31
C GLY A 73 2.84 4.43 -5.93
N LEU A 74 2.79 5.55 -5.22
CA LEU A 74 3.97 6.24 -4.69
C LEU A 74 4.73 5.38 -3.68
N LYS A 75 4.03 4.62 -2.86
CA LYS A 75 4.64 3.69 -1.91
C LYS A 75 5.36 2.53 -2.61
N HIS A 76 4.78 1.98 -3.67
CA HIS A 76 5.46 0.99 -4.52
C HIS A 76 6.68 1.58 -5.23
N GLU A 77 6.58 2.81 -5.72
CA GLU A 77 7.69 3.49 -6.36
C GLU A 77 8.83 3.82 -5.40
N ILE A 78 8.52 4.27 -4.18
CA ILE A 78 9.50 4.45 -3.10
C ILE A 78 10.20 3.13 -2.81
N LYS A 79 9.44 2.04 -2.64
CA LYS A 79 10.02 0.73 -2.37
C LYS A 79 10.93 0.24 -3.51
N ARG A 80 10.53 0.45 -4.76
CA ARG A 80 11.35 0.13 -5.94
C ARG A 80 12.65 0.93 -5.94
N LEU A 81 12.60 2.22 -5.62
CA LEU A 81 13.78 3.09 -5.52
C LEU A 81 14.69 2.71 -4.34
N GLU A 82 14.12 2.27 -3.22
CA GLU A 82 14.87 1.73 -2.08
C GLU A 82 15.61 0.44 -2.47
N GLU A 83 14.93 -0.51 -3.14
CA GLU A 83 15.55 -1.73 -3.66
C GLU A 83 16.66 -1.43 -4.68
N GLU A 84 16.45 -0.45 -5.57
CA GLU A 84 17.47 0.02 -6.53
C GLU A 84 18.67 0.66 -5.82
N THR A 85 18.43 1.41 -4.75
CA THR A 85 19.48 2.03 -3.92
C THR A 85 20.28 0.96 -3.17
N GLU A 86 19.62 -0.03 -2.58
CA GLU A 86 20.28 -1.17 -1.90
C GLU A 86 21.12 -1.97 -2.90
N PHE A 87 20.61 -2.21 -4.10
CA PHE A 87 21.36 -2.89 -5.15
C PHE A 87 22.59 -2.09 -5.61
N LEU A 88 22.45 -0.78 -5.83
CA LEU A 88 23.56 0.10 -6.17
C LEU A 88 24.61 0.19 -5.04
N ASN A 89 24.18 0.21 -3.78
CA ASN A 89 25.08 0.16 -2.64
C ASN A 89 25.85 -1.17 -2.58
N SER A 90 25.18 -2.29 -2.81
CA SER A 90 25.83 -3.61 -2.88
C SER A 90 26.90 -3.65 -3.99
N GLN A 91 26.59 -3.15 -5.18
CA GLN A 91 27.57 -3.03 -6.27
C GLN A 91 28.74 -2.08 -5.91
N LEU A 92 28.47 -0.98 -5.22
CA LEU A 92 29.50 -0.06 -4.74
C LEU A 92 30.42 -0.74 -3.72
N GLU A 93 29.87 -1.49 -2.77
CA GLU A 93 30.65 -2.25 -1.79
C GLU A 93 31.53 -3.32 -2.47
N ASP A 94 31.00 -4.04 -3.46
CA ASP A 94 31.78 -5.01 -4.24
C ASP A 94 32.89 -4.32 -5.06
N ALA A 95 32.61 -3.16 -5.65
CA ALA A 95 33.60 -2.37 -6.38
C ALA A 95 34.72 -1.85 -5.45
N ILE A 96 34.37 -1.40 -4.23
CA ILE A 96 35.33 -1.00 -3.20
C ILE A 96 36.20 -2.19 -2.80
N ARG A 97 35.60 -3.36 -2.56
CA ARG A 97 36.34 -4.58 -2.20
C ARG A 97 37.30 -4.99 -3.31
N LEU A 98 36.88 -4.93 -4.57
CA LEU A 98 37.74 -5.25 -5.71
C LEU A 98 38.89 -4.24 -5.84
N LYS A 99 38.61 -2.95 -5.61
CA LYS A 99 39.63 -1.91 -5.55
C LYS A 99 40.68 -2.22 -4.48
N GLU A 100 40.27 -2.53 -3.25
CA GLU A 100 41.19 -2.88 -2.16
C GLU A 100 42.05 -4.12 -2.49
N ILE A 101 41.48 -5.12 -3.17
CA ILE A 101 42.25 -6.29 -3.62
C ILE A 101 43.29 -5.88 -4.66
N SER A 102 42.91 -5.09 -5.67
CA SER A 102 43.85 -4.63 -6.70
C SER A 102 44.94 -3.71 -6.14
N GLU A 103 44.62 -2.85 -5.17
CA GLU A 103 45.59 -2.01 -4.47
C GLU A 103 46.61 -2.87 -3.69
N ARG A 104 46.14 -3.89 -2.98
CA ARG A 104 47.02 -4.83 -2.27
C ARG A 104 47.93 -5.62 -3.22
N GLN A 105 47.38 -6.11 -4.34
CA GLN A 105 48.18 -6.80 -5.38
C GLN A 105 49.24 -5.88 -6.00
N LEU A 106 48.91 -4.60 -6.21
CA LEU A 106 49.88 -3.62 -6.68
C LEU A 106 50.99 -3.37 -5.64
N GLU A 107 50.64 -3.24 -4.36
CA GLU A 107 51.62 -3.10 -3.27
C GLU A 107 52.56 -4.30 -3.19
N GLU A 108 52.03 -5.52 -3.27
CA GLU A 108 52.83 -6.76 -3.26
C GLU A 108 53.79 -6.83 -4.46
N ALA A 109 53.34 -6.44 -5.67
CA ALA A 109 54.18 -6.38 -6.86
C ALA A 109 55.29 -5.32 -6.72
N LEU A 110 54.97 -4.16 -6.14
CA LEU A 110 55.95 -3.10 -5.90
C LEU A 110 56.99 -3.51 -4.86
N GLU A 111 56.60 -4.17 -3.78
CA GLU A 111 57.56 -4.67 -2.79
C GLU A 111 58.43 -5.78 -3.38
N THR A 112 57.87 -6.69 -4.18
CA THR A 112 58.63 -7.72 -4.90
C THR A 112 59.69 -7.07 -5.79
N LEU A 113 59.33 -6.06 -6.59
CA LEU A 113 60.27 -5.35 -7.46
C LEU A 113 61.35 -4.59 -6.67
N LYS A 114 61.00 -4.05 -5.50
CA LYS A 114 61.96 -3.43 -4.58
C LYS A 114 62.96 -4.45 -4.03
N THR A 115 62.50 -5.64 -3.62
CA THR A 115 63.40 -6.72 -3.16
C THR A 115 64.31 -7.22 -4.28
N GLU A 116 63.82 -7.39 -5.52
CA GLU A 116 64.66 -7.75 -6.67
C GLU A 116 65.71 -6.69 -6.98
N ARG A 117 65.35 -5.40 -6.90
CA ARG A 117 66.32 -4.29 -7.05
C ARG A 117 67.39 -4.33 -5.97
N GLU A 118 67.02 -4.61 -4.73
CA GLU A 118 67.97 -4.74 -3.62
C GLU A 118 68.89 -5.95 -3.81
N GLN A 119 68.35 -7.12 -4.18
CA GLN A 119 69.13 -8.31 -4.54
C GLN A 119 70.11 -8.03 -5.68
N LYS A 120 69.66 -7.41 -6.78
CA LYS A 120 70.52 -7.01 -7.90
C LYS A 120 71.62 -6.04 -7.47
N ASN A 121 71.31 -5.12 -6.55
CA ASN A 121 72.29 -4.18 -6.02
C ASN A 121 73.31 -4.89 -5.12
N ASN A 122 72.88 -5.85 -4.31
CA ASN A 122 73.77 -6.68 -3.48
C ASN A 122 74.70 -7.54 -4.35
N LEU A 123 74.17 -8.22 -5.38
CA LEU A 123 74.97 -8.95 -6.36
C LEU A 123 75.98 -8.04 -7.08
N ARG A 124 75.60 -6.82 -7.44
CA ARG A 124 76.56 -5.84 -7.99
C ARG A 124 77.65 -5.46 -7.00
N LYS A 125 77.31 -5.27 -5.71
CA LYS A 125 78.31 -4.99 -4.66
C LYS A 125 79.25 -6.18 -4.48
N GLU A 126 78.73 -7.40 -4.46
CA GLU A 126 79.54 -8.62 -4.40
C GLU A 126 80.46 -8.75 -5.62
N LEU A 127 79.93 -8.57 -6.84
CA LEU A 127 80.72 -8.61 -8.07
C LEU A 127 81.84 -7.55 -8.06
N SER A 128 81.52 -6.33 -7.62
CA SER A 128 82.50 -5.26 -7.45
C SER A 128 83.53 -5.57 -6.35
N HIS A 129 83.13 -6.25 -5.28
CA HIS A 129 84.03 -6.69 -4.22
C HIS A 129 84.98 -7.77 -4.73
N TYR A 130 84.46 -8.76 -5.47
CA TYR A 130 85.27 -9.77 -6.15
C TYR A 130 86.21 -9.12 -7.15
N MET A 131 85.77 -8.15 -7.95
CA MET A 131 86.63 -7.46 -8.90
C MET A 131 87.73 -6.64 -8.21
N ASN A 132 87.45 -5.99 -7.07
CA ASN A 132 88.47 -5.32 -6.26
C ASN A 132 89.46 -6.31 -5.61
N ILE A 133 88.99 -7.47 -5.13
CA ILE A 133 89.86 -8.53 -4.60
C ILE A 133 90.70 -9.13 -5.74
N ASN A 134 90.12 -9.31 -6.92
CA ASN A 134 90.80 -9.82 -8.10
C ASN A 134 91.83 -8.80 -8.62
N ASP A 135 91.51 -7.50 -8.67
CA ASP A 135 92.47 -6.46 -9.04
C ASP A 135 93.62 -6.31 -8.02
N SER A 136 93.38 -6.67 -6.76
CA SER A 136 94.42 -6.78 -5.72
C SER A 136 95.33 -8.01 -5.88
N VAL A 137 94.91 -9.03 -6.62
CA VAL A 137 95.67 -10.28 -6.87
C VAL A 137 96.27 -10.32 -8.29
N TYR A 138 95.67 -9.63 -9.26
CA TYR A 138 96.03 -9.68 -10.69
C TYR A 138 96.88 -8.51 -11.21
N ASN A 139 97.29 -7.56 -10.36
CA ASN A 139 98.44 -6.69 -10.68
C ASN A 139 99.80 -7.37 -10.47
N SER A 140 99.82 -8.68 -10.14
CA SER A 140 101.02 -9.52 -10.18
C SER A 140 100.76 -10.77 -11.01
N HIS A 141 101.23 -10.73 -12.27
CA HIS A 141 101.48 -11.85 -13.18
C HIS A 141 100.36 -12.37 -14.12
N LEU A 142 100.58 -12.06 -15.40
CA LEU A 142 100.46 -12.92 -16.60
C LEU A 142 99.09 -13.45 -17.08
N ASN A 143 98.74 -12.99 -18.29
CA ASN A 143 98.17 -13.69 -19.45
C ASN A 143 97.62 -15.12 -19.25
N ILE A 144 96.47 -15.44 -19.88
CA ILE A 144 96.32 -16.56 -20.85
C ILE A 144 94.94 -16.53 -21.53
N SER A 145 95.01 -16.73 -22.84
CA SER A 145 93.96 -17.00 -23.83
C SER A 145 93.21 -18.31 -23.56
N LEU A 146 91.88 -18.37 -23.72
CA LEU A 146 91.21 -19.62 -24.07
C LEU A 146 89.91 -19.40 -24.84
N ASP A 147 89.98 -19.87 -26.08
CA ASP A 147 89.01 -19.93 -27.15
C ASP A 147 87.95 -21.04 -26.93
N GLY A 148 86.79 -20.87 -27.57
CA GLY A 148 85.87 -21.90 -28.08
C GLY A 148 85.34 -23.03 -27.16
N LEU A 149 84.01 -23.10 -27.02
CA LEU A 149 83.26 -24.35 -27.29
C LEU A 149 81.74 -24.10 -27.35
N LYS A 150 81.19 -24.23 -28.57
CA LYS A 150 79.78 -24.55 -28.85
C LYS A 150 79.57 -26.05 -28.61
N PHE A 151 78.42 -26.42 -28.08
CA PHE A 151 77.79 -27.72 -28.32
C PHE A 151 76.33 -27.50 -28.76
N SER A 152 76.07 -27.85 -30.02
CA SER A 152 74.81 -28.45 -30.52
C SER A 152 74.65 -29.81 -29.80
N ASP A 153 73.51 -30.48 -29.62
CA ASP A 153 72.21 -30.46 -30.31
C ASP A 153 71.22 -31.33 -29.49
N GLU A 154 69.94 -31.14 -29.77
CA GLU A 154 68.87 -32.16 -29.83
C GLU A 154 68.31 -32.83 -28.54
N ALA A 155 67.07 -32.48 -28.18
CA ALA A 155 65.99 -33.43 -27.84
C ALA A 155 64.65 -32.70 -27.56
N THR A 156 63.77 -32.74 -28.55
CA THR A 156 62.36 -33.19 -28.46
C THR A 156 61.51 -32.74 -27.24
N GLU A 157 60.53 -31.86 -27.52
CA GLU A 157 59.25 -31.68 -26.79
C GLU A 157 58.61 -33.04 -26.39
N PRO A 158 57.80 -33.16 -25.30
CA PRO A 158 56.55 -32.40 -25.20
C PRO A 158 55.98 -32.09 -23.80
N ASN A 159 54.95 -31.24 -23.85
CA ASN A 159 53.82 -31.11 -22.95
C ASN A 159 53.36 -32.42 -22.29
N ASN A 160 53.11 -32.43 -20.97
CA ASN A 160 52.06 -33.26 -20.37
C ASN A 160 51.70 -32.85 -18.94
N ASP A 161 50.39 -32.69 -18.74
CA ASP A 161 49.67 -32.80 -17.48
C ASP A 161 49.70 -34.26 -16.94
N GLU A 162 49.31 -34.37 -15.67
CA GLU A 162 48.85 -35.56 -14.93
C GLU A 162 49.87 -36.59 -14.37
N ILE A 163 49.43 -37.18 -13.24
CA ILE A 163 49.86 -38.43 -12.57
C ILE A 163 50.97 -38.22 -11.51
N MET A 164 50.94 -38.67 -10.24
CA MET A 164 50.21 -39.69 -9.45
C MET A 164 50.41 -39.33 -7.94
N ASN A 165 49.41 -39.35 -7.05
CA ASN A 165 48.82 -40.48 -6.30
C ASN A 165 49.72 -41.17 -5.24
N GLY A 166 49.11 -41.48 -4.08
CA GLY A 166 49.58 -42.53 -3.17
C GLY A 166 49.12 -42.40 -1.71
N PHE A 167 47.91 -42.86 -1.37
CA PHE A 167 47.68 -44.14 -0.65
C PHE A 167 46.29 -44.21 0.02
N GLU A 168 45.59 -45.29 -0.31
CA GLU A 168 44.32 -45.75 0.24
C GLU A 168 44.50 -46.53 1.56
N GLN A 169 43.46 -46.56 2.41
CA GLN A 169 43.11 -47.80 3.11
C GLN A 169 41.59 -47.92 3.28
N ASN A 170 41.07 -48.93 2.61
CA ASN A 170 39.70 -49.44 2.59
C ASN A 170 39.40 -50.27 3.87
N CYS A 171 38.15 -50.31 4.33
CA CYS A 171 37.32 -51.55 4.43
C CYS A 171 36.12 -51.42 5.41
N LEU A 172 34.91 -51.47 4.82
CA LEU A 172 33.69 -52.19 5.24
C LEU A 172 33.57 -52.76 6.67
N SER A 173 32.42 -52.54 7.34
CA SER A 173 31.39 -53.60 7.48
C SER A 173 30.07 -53.15 8.17
N LYS A 174 29.04 -53.93 7.84
CA LYS A 174 27.58 -53.84 8.02
C LYS A 174 27.06 -54.08 9.46
N LEU A 175 25.82 -53.62 9.66
CA LEU A 175 24.73 -54.16 10.53
C LEU A 175 24.88 -54.06 12.06
N SER A 176 23.91 -53.42 12.72
CA SER A 176 22.95 -54.14 13.58
C SER A 176 21.92 -53.21 14.24
N ASN A 177 20.73 -53.78 14.37
CA ASN A 177 19.51 -53.28 14.97
C ASN A 177 19.46 -53.75 16.44
N GLY A 178 18.92 -52.95 17.38
CA GLY A 178 18.23 -53.47 18.56
C GLY A 178 18.73 -53.10 19.97
N LYS A 179 17.87 -52.37 20.68
CA LYS A 179 17.40 -52.52 22.09
C LYS A 179 18.40 -52.58 23.26
N ASN A 180 18.17 -51.71 24.26
CA ASN A 180 17.91 -52.00 25.70
C ASN A 180 17.97 -50.66 26.49
N SER A 181 16.88 -50.14 27.07
CA SER A 181 16.18 -50.51 28.32
C SER A 181 16.92 -50.09 29.62
N THR A 182 16.23 -49.27 30.42
CA THR A 182 16.25 -49.06 31.91
C THR A 182 15.69 -47.65 32.18
N SER A 183 14.81 -47.33 33.12
CA SER A 183 14.06 -48.04 34.17
C SER A 183 13.02 -47.05 34.75
N THR A 184 11.82 -47.54 35.13
CA THR A 184 10.76 -46.78 35.83
C THR A 184 11.02 -46.70 37.35
N PRO A 185 10.25 -45.89 38.13
CA PRO A 185 9.15 -46.52 38.88
C PRO A 185 7.85 -45.67 39.09
N LYS A 186 6.73 -46.30 38.75
CA LYS A 186 5.42 -46.47 39.44
C LYS A 186 4.72 -45.34 40.27
N LYS A 187 3.50 -45.03 39.78
CA LYS A 187 2.17 -45.12 40.43
C LYS A 187 1.60 -43.89 41.18
N ASN A 188 0.53 -43.30 40.64
CA ASN A 188 -0.77 -43.19 41.32
C ASN A 188 -1.90 -42.74 40.37
N GLU A 189 -3.09 -43.26 40.67
CA GLU A 189 -4.36 -43.13 39.96
C GLU A 189 -4.97 -41.73 40.13
N SER A 190 -5.52 -41.15 39.04
CA SER A 190 -6.70 -40.29 39.11
C SER A 190 -7.29 -40.07 37.70
N PHE A 191 -8.59 -40.33 37.58
CA PHE A 191 -9.51 -40.08 36.47
C PHE A 191 -9.21 -38.84 35.60
N PRO A 192 -9.47 -38.85 34.28
CA PRO A 192 -9.53 -37.61 33.51
C PRO A 192 -10.86 -36.89 33.80
N PRO A 193 -10.86 -35.58 34.12
CA PRO A 193 -12.09 -34.81 34.19
C PRO A 193 -12.61 -34.50 32.78
N ALA A 194 -13.90 -34.16 32.70
CA ALA A 194 -14.66 -33.88 31.50
C ALA A 194 -13.97 -32.92 30.49
N PRO A 195 -14.27 -33.04 29.18
CA PRO A 195 -13.67 -32.21 28.13
C PRO A 195 -14.02 -30.74 28.38
N SER A 196 -12.99 -29.96 28.69
CA SER A 196 -13.09 -28.49 28.75
C SER A 196 -13.23 -27.97 27.33
N LEU A 197 -14.32 -27.26 27.04
CA LEU A 197 -14.62 -26.60 25.75
C LEU A 197 -13.46 -25.71 25.26
N VAL A 198 -12.59 -25.26 26.17
CA VAL A 198 -11.38 -24.49 25.87
C VAL A 198 -10.30 -25.35 25.21
N SER A 199 -10.20 -26.64 25.55
CA SER A 199 -9.26 -27.59 24.93
C SER A 199 -9.67 -27.92 23.49
N ASP A 200 -10.96 -28.03 23.20
CA ASP A 200 -11.45 -28.27 21.84
C ASP A 200 -11.30 -27.03 20.96
N LEU A 201 -11.54 -25.83 21.49
CA LEU A 201 -11.29 -24.58 20.75
C LEU A 201 -9.81 -24.34 20.45
N LEU A 202 -8.92 -24.63 21.42
CA LEU A 202 -7.47 -24.56 21.19
C LEU A 202 -7.02 -25.63 20.20
N SER A 203 -7.62 -26.83 20.24
CA SER A 203 -7.31 -27.91 19.30
C SER A 203 -7.79 -27.56 17.89
N GLU A 204 -9.00 -27.00 17.72
CA GLU A 204 -9.52 -26.52 16.44
C GLU A 204 -8.72 -25.35 15.87
N LEU A 205 -8.36 -24.37 16.70
CA LEU A 205 -7.53 -23.24 16.30
C LEU A 205 -6.13 -23.74 15.89
N ASN A 206 -5.51 -24.60 16.70
CA ASN A 206 -4.22 -25.20 16.40
C ASN A 206 -4.28 -26.12 15.16
N ILE A 207 -5.38 -26.83 14.91
CA ILE A 207 -5.56 -27.67 13.70
C ILE A 207 -5.63 -26.78 12.45
N SER A 208 -6.38 -25.68 12.49
CA SER A 208 -6.47 -24.75 11.37
C SER A 208 -5.13 -24.07 11.07
N GLU A 209 -4.38 -23.69 12.11
CA GLU A 209 -3.06 -23.10 12.00
C GLU A 209 -2.02 -24.12 11.49
N ILE A 210 -2.03 -25.35 12.01
CA ILE A 210 -1.17 -26.44 11.53
C ILE A 210 -1.49 -26.79 10.07
N GLN A 211 -2.77 -26.81 9.66
CA GLN A 211 -3.15 -27.04 8.27
C GLN A 211 -2.65 -25.92 7.35
N LYS A 212 -2.75 -24.66 7.78
CA LYS A 212 -2.23 -23.51 7.05
C LYS A 212 -0.71 -23.56 6.92
N LEU A 213 0.01 -23.91 7.99
CA LEU A 213 1.46 -24.10 7.98
C LEU A 213 1.88 -25.27 7.08
N LYS A 214 1.14 -26.39 7.07
CA LYS A 214 1.36 -27.50 6.14
C LYS A 214 1.15 -27.08 4.69
N GLN A 215 0.13 -26.26 4.42
CA GLN A 215 -0.12 -25.76 3.07
C GLN A 215 0.98 -24.80 2.60
N GLN A 216 1.47 -23.94 3.49
CA GLN A 216 2.63 -23.07 3.23
C GLN A 216 3.91 -23.88 3.01
N LEU A 217 4.12 -24.97 3.77
CA LEU A 217 5.27 -25.86 3.59
C LEU A 217 5.24 -26.56 2.22
N VAL A 218 4.08 -27.12 1.84
CA VAL A 218 3.91 -27.75 0.51
C VAL A 218 4.10 -26.74 -0.62
N GLN A 219 3.65 -25.50 -0.43
CA GLN A 219 3.86 -24.43 -1.40
C GLN A 219 5.34 -24.07 -1.54
N MET A 220 6.06 -23.90 -0.43
CA MET A 220 7.50 -23.68 -0.43
C MET A 220 8.29 -24.86 -1.02
N GLU A 221 7.85 -26.10 -0.79
CA GLU A 221 8.45 -27.28 -1.42
C GLU A 221 8.30 -27.27 -2.94
N ARG A 222 7.13 -26.85 -3.47
CA ARG A 222 6.96 -26.67 -4.92
C ARG A 222 7.83 -25.56 -5.47
N GLU A 223 7.88 -24.42 -4.78
CA GLU A 223 8.71 -23.28 -5.20
C GLU A 223 10.19 -23.65 -5.19
N LYS A 224 10.66 -24.39 -4.17
CA LYS A 224 12.01 -24.94 -4.13
C LYS A 224 12.31 -25.85 -5.31
N VAL A 225 11.40 -26.76 -5.68
CA VAL A 225 11.59 -27.65 -6.83
C VAL A 225 11.62 -26.86 -8.15
N ASN A 226 10.76 -25.85 -8.30
CA ASN A 226 10.76 -24.98 -9.47
C ASN A 226 12.07 -24.20 -9.58
N LEU A 227 12.55 -23.60 -8.48
CA LEU A 227 13.82 -22.87 -8.44
C LEU A 227 15.01 -23.78 -8.74
N LEU A 228 15.03 -25.02 -8.24
CA LEU A 228 16.06 -26.00 -8.58
C LEU A 228 16.06 -26.34 -10.07
N THR A 229 14.88 -26.44 -10.68
CA THR A 229 14.75 -26.71 -12.12
C THR A 229 15.27 -25.52 -12.94
N THR A 230 14.89 -24.29 -12.58
CA THR A 230 15.39 -23.07 -13.23
C THR A 230 16.90 -22.89 -13.05
N LEU A 231 17.44 -23.23 -11.87
CA LEU A 231 18.87 -23.22 -11.62
C LEU A 231 19.60 -24.22 -12.51
N GLN A 232 19.09 -25.45 -12.65
CA GLN A 232 19.67 -26.47 -13.52
C GLN A 232 19.63 -26.05 -15.00
N GLU A 233 18.54 -25.41 -15.44
CA GLU A 233 18.43 -24.90 -16.80
C GLU A 233 19.38 -23.72 -17.08
N SER A 234 19.53 -22.82 -16.10
CA SER A 234 20.51 -21.72 -16.16
C SER A 234 21.95 -22.24 -16.20
N GLN A 235 22.28 -23.24 -15.37
CA GLN A 235 23.60 -23.91 -15.40
C GLN A 235 23.87 -24.56 -16.76
N LYS A 236 22.88 -25.23 -17.34
CA LYS A 236 23.00 -25.82 -18.68
C LYS A 236 23.20 -24.75 -19.77
N GLN A 237 22.50 -23.62 -19.69
CA GLN A 237 22.71 -22.49 -20.60
C GLN A 237 24.12 -21.90 -20.46
N LEU A 238 24.62 -21.79 -19.23
CA LEU A 238 25.98 -21.31 -18.97
C LEU A 238 27.03 -22.26 -19.55
N GLU A 239 26.84 -23.57 -19.42
CA GLU A 239 27.73 -24.57 -20.01
C GLU A 239 27.73 -24.50 -21.54
N ASN A 240 26.55 -24.36 -22.16
CA ASN A 240 26.42 -24.19 -23.61
C ASN A 240 27.10 -22.91 -24.12
N THR A 241 26.92 -21.79 -23.43
CA THR A 241 27.54 -20.51 -23.81
C THR A 241 29.05 -20.54 -23.62
N ARG A 242 29.54 -21.19 -22.55
CA ARG A 242 30.97 -21.44 -22.35
C ARG A 242 31.56 -22.32 -23.45
N GLY A 243 30.86 -23.38 -23.86
CA GLY A 243 31.25 -24.22 -24.99
C GLY A 243 31.35 -23.45 -26.31
N ALA A 244 30.34 -22.63 -26.61
CA ALA A 244 30.35 -21.77 -27.80
C ALA A 244 31.50 -20.74 -27.77
N LEU A 245 31.79 -20.17 -26.60
CA LEU A 245 32.90 -19.23 -26.42
C LEU A 245 34.26 -19.91 -26.68
N THR A 246 34.46 -21.13 -26.16
CA THR A 246 35.66 -21.93 -26.41
C THR A 246 35.82 -22.20 -27.92
N GLU A 247 34.74 -22.56 -28.61
CA GLU A 247 34.78 -22.79 -30.07
C GLU A 247 35.16 -21.53 -30.85
N GLN A 248 34.66 -20.35 -30.44
CA GLN A 248 35.08 -19.08 -31.03
C GLN A 248 36.54 -18.77 -30.73
N HIS A 249 37.02 -19.07 -29.52
CA HIS A 249 38.41 -18.88 -29.14
C HIS A 249 39.35 -19.75 -29.98
N GLU A 250 38.99 -21.01 -30.22
CA GLU A 250 39.73 -21.90 -31.14
C GLU A 250 39.72 -21.39 -32.58
N LYS A 251 38.59 -20.87 -33.07
CA LYS A 251 38.51 -20.27 -34.42
C LYS A 251 39.45 -19.08 -34.54
N ILE A 252 39.47 -18.21 -33.52
CA ILE A 252 40.39 -17.06 -33.45
C ILE A 252 41.85 -17.53 -33.39
N GLY A 253 42.14 -18.59 -32.63
CA GLY A 253 43.45 -19.23 -32.58
C GLY A 253 43.91 -19.70 -33.97
N ARG A 254 43.09 -20.48 -34.66
CA ARG A 254 43.36 -20.94 -36.04
C ARG A 254 43.55 -19.80 -37.03
N LEU A 255 42.74 -18.73 -36.93
CA LEU A 255 42.90 -17.52 -37.75
C LEU A 255 44.22 -16.81 -37.47
N THR A 256 44.62 -16.72 -36.19
CA THR A 256 45.89 -16.11 -35.76
C THR A 256 47.09 -16.90 -36.26
N GLU A 257 47.05 -18.23 -36.18
CA GLU A 257 48.07 -19.12 -36.72
C GLU A 257 48.20 -18.97 -38.24
N ASN A 258 47.07 -18.96 -38.97
CA ASN A 258 47.07 -18.74 -40.41
C ASN A 258 47.67 -17.38 -40.79
N LEU A 259 47.34 -16.33 -40.05
CA LEU A 259 47.90 -14.98 -40.27
C LEU A 259 49.40 -14.96 -39.99
N ASN A 260 49.87 -15.65 -38.96
CA ASN A 260 51.29 -15.79 -38.66
C ASN A 260 52.03 -16.61 -39.72
N ALA A 261 51.42 -17.68 -40.25
CA ALA A 261 51.96 -18.45 -41.36
C ALA A 261 52.07 -17.61 -42.64
N MET A 262 51.05 -16.81 -42.97
CA MET A 262 51.11 -15.87 -44.10
C MET A 262 52.22 -14.82 -43.92
N LYS A 263 52.37 -14.25 -42.73
CA LYS A 263 53.48 -13.31 -42.43
C LYS A 263 54.86 -13.96 -42.61
N LYS A 264 55.04 -15.21 -42.15
CA LYS A 264 56.30 -15.96 -42.33
C LYS A 264 56.58 -16.27 -43.80
N LEU A 265 55.55 -16.68 -44.57
CA LEU A 265 55.68 -16.91 -46.00
C LEU A 265 56.03 -15.62 -46.75
N GLN A 266 55.46 -14.49 -46.35
CA GLN A 266 55.77 -13.19 -46.94
C GLN A 266 57.23 -12.79 -46.65
N ALA A 267 57.70 -12.92 -45.41
CA ALA A 267 59.10 -12.70 -45.06
C ALA A 267 60.06 -13.66 -45.78
N SER A 268 59.66 -14.92 -45.99
CA SER A 268 60.45 -15.89 -46.76
C SER A 268 60.49 -15.55 -48.25
N LYS A 269 59.39 -15.06 -48.81
CA LYS A 269 59.31 -14.62 -50.22
C LYS A 269 60.15 -13.37 -50.46
N GLU A 270 60.18 -12.43 -49.52
CA GLU A 270 61.09 -11.28 -49.54
C GLU A 270 62.56 -11.72 -49.47
N ARG A 271 62.91 -12.69 -48.62
CA ARG A 271 64.27 -13.26 -48.56
C ARG A 271 64.66 -14.01 -49.84
N GLN A 272 63.76 -14.80 -50.41
CA GLN A 272 64.04 -15.53 -51.66
C GLN A 272 64.16 -14.57 -52.86
N SER A 273 63.33 -13.52 -52.90
CA SER A 273 63.45 -12.44 -53.89
C SER A 273 64.76 -11.66 -53.75
N ALA A 274 65.33 -11.54 -52.55
CA ALA A 274 66.64 -10.94 -52.34
C ALA A 274 67.77 -11.86 -52.84
N LEU A 275 67.64 -13.18 -52.69
CA LEU A 275 68.65 -14.17 -53.10
C LEU A 275 68.67 -14.46 -54.62
N ASP A 276 67.52 -14.42 -55.31
CA ASP A 276 67.48 -14.57 -56.77
C ASP A 276 68.12 -13.38 -57.52
N ASN A 277 68.22 -12.21 -56.87
CA ASN A 277 68.95 -11.06 -57.43
C ASN A 277 70.49 -11.19 -57.36
N GLU A 278 71.04 -12.15 -56.60
CA GLU A 278 72.49 -12.42 -56.56
C GLU A 278 72.96 -13.49 -57.54
N LYS A 279 72.07 -14.34 -58.08
CA LYS A 279 72.45 -15.44 -58.99
C LYS A 279 72.75 -15.04 -60.43
N ASP A 280 72.56 -13.77 -60.79
CA ASP A 280 72.85 -13.24 -62.15
C ASP A 280 74.26 -12.62 -62.28
N ARG A 281 75.15 -12.76 -61.28
CA ARG A 281 76.57 -12.33 -61.38
C ARG A 281 77.57 -13.43 -61.06
N ASP A 282 77.69 -14.29 -62.05
CA ASP A 282 78.94 -14.74 -62.67
C ASP A 282 80.02 -15.50 -61.87
N SER A 283 80.67 -16.30 -62.69
CA SER A 283 81.73 -17.27 -62.54
C SER A 283 83.09 -16.75 -62.03
N HIS A 284 83.84 -17.72 -61.50
CA HIS A 284 85.30 -17.87 -61.57
C HIS A 284 86.21 -17.00 -60.68
N GLU A 285 87.09 -17.74 -60.00
CA GLU A 285 88.50 -17.48 -59.70
C GLU A 285 88.95 -16.97 -58.32
N ASP A 286 90.04 -17.62 -57.94
CA ASP A 286 90.82 -17.66 -56.71
C ASP A 286 91.65 -16.37 -56.52
N GLY A 287 91.75 -15.87 -55.28
CA GLY A 287 92.65 -14.75 -54.98
C GLY A 287 92.31 -14.00 -53.69
N ASP A 288 93.07 -14.27 -52.63
CA ASP A 288 93.15 -13.47 -51.40
C ASP A 288 93.48 -12.00 -51.71
N TYR A 289 92.47 -11.12 -51.63
CA TYR A 289 92.65 -9.67 -51.63
C TYR A 289 91.47 -9.02 -50.89
N TYR A 290 91.78 -8.23 -49.85
CA TYR A 290 90.86 -7.46 -48.99
C TYR A 290 89.45 -7.23 -49.58
N GLU A 291 88.42 -7.84 -48.97
CA GLU A 291 87.01 -7.53 -49.24
C GLU A 291 86.74 -6.05 -48.91
N VAL A 292 86.81 -5.19 -49.92
CA VAL A 292 86.13 -3.89 -49.91
C VAL A 292 84.65 -4.21 -50.11
N ASP A 293 83.79 -3.81 -49.18
CA ASP A 293 82.34 -3.99 -49.27
C ASP A 293 81.78 -3.20 -50.47
N ILE A 294 81.78 -3.83 -51.65
CA ILE A 294 81.38 -3.24 -52.93
C ILE A 294 79.88 -2.89 -52.94
N ASN A 295 79.08 -3.44 -52.01
CA ASN A 295 77.62 -3.27 -51.97
C ASN A 295 77.11 -2.37 -50.82
N GLY A 296 78.00 -1.89 -49.95
CA GLY A 296 77.65 -1.04 -48.79
C GLY A 296 76.85 0.23 -49.15
N PRO A 297 77.22 0.99 -50.20
CA PRO A 297 76.47 2.15 -50.66
C PRO A 297 75.05 1.82 -51.17
N GLU A 298 74.88 0.78 -51.99
CA GLU A 298 73.55 0.40 -52.51
C GLU A 298 72.62 -0.12 -51.40
N ILE A 299 73.14 -0.88 -50.44
CA ILE A 299 72.37 -1.37 -49.28
C ILE A 299 71.87 -0.20 -48.43
N LEU A 300 72.72 0.81 -48.21
CA LEU A 300 72.36 2.01 -47.47
C LEU A 300 71.30 2.84 -48.21
N GLU A 301 71.42 2.97 -49.53
CA GLU A 301 70.42 3.63 -50.37
C GLU A 301 69.06 2.93 -50.30
N CYS A 302 69.05 1.59 -50.34
CA CYS A 302 67.83 0.79 -50.22
C CYS A 302 67.18 0.97 -48.83
N LYS A 303 67.96 0.90 -47.75
CA LYS A 303 67.47 1.16 -46.38
C LYS A 303 66.91 2.57 -46.23
N TYR A 304 67.55 3.57 -46.83
CA TYR A 304 67.05 4.94 -46.83
C TYR A 304 65.72 5.06 -47.61
N LYS A 305 65.60 4.43 -48.78
CA LYS A 305 64.35 4.42 -49.56
C LYS A 305 63.20 3.75 -48.80
N LEU A 306 63.45 2.63 -48.14
CA LEU A 306 62.46 1.94 -47.29
C LEU A 306 62.03 2.82 -46.11
N ALA A 307 62.99 3.45 -45.41
CA ALA A 307 62.68 4.38 -44.33
C ALA A 307 61.88 5.61 -44.80
N VAL A 308 62.18 6.14 -45.99
CA VAL A 308 61.41 7.25 -46.58
C VAL A 308 59.99 6.83 -46.97
N ALA A 309 59.81 5.61 -47.48
CA ALA A 309 58.49 5.05 -47.76
C ALA A 309 57.67 4.90 -46.46
N GLU A 310 58.25 4.30 -45.42
CA GLU A 310 57.60 4.15 -44.11
C GLU A 310 57.24 5.51 -43.48
N ILE A 311 58.13 6.51 -43.56
CA ILE A 311 57.82 7.88 -43.12
C ILE A 311 56.64 8.47 -43.90
N THR A 312 56.49 8.14 -45.18
CA THR A 312 55.40 8.63 -46.02
C THR A 312 54.08 7.98 -45.63
N ASP A 313 54.08 6.67 -45.41
CA ASP A 313 52.92 5.91 -44.94
C ASP A 313 52.47 6.40 -43.55
N LEU A 314 53.40 6.58 -42.61
CA LEU A 314 53.11 7.12 -41.28
C LEU A 314 52.55 8.55 -41.34
N LYS A 315 53.01 9.38 -42.28
CA LYS A 315 52.44 10.73 -42.49
C LYS A 315 51.01 10.67 -43.01
N GLU A 316 50.71 9.74 -43.91
CA GLU A 316 49.35 9.53 -44.42
C GLU A 316 48.43 8.98 -43.32
N GLU A 317 48.88 8.03 -42.52
CA GLU A 317 48.15 7.52 -41.36
C GLU A 317 47.85 8.62 -40.34
N LEU A 318 48.83 9.48 -40.01
CA LEU A 318 48.63 10.60 -39.10
C LEU A 318 47.62 11.60 -39.67
N LYS A 319 47.68 11.89 -40.98
CA LYS A 319 46.70 12.74 -41.66
C LYS A 319 45.29 12.15 -41.59
N ASN A 320 45.15 10.85 -41.86
CA ASN A 320 43.88 10.14 -41.81
C ASN A 320 43.32 10.08 -40.38
N LEU A 321 44.17 9.83 -39.38
CA LEU A 321 43.79 9.83 -37.97
C LEU A 321 43.32 11.23 -37.52
N LYS A 322 44.02 12.29 -37.95
CA LYS A 322 43.63 13.68 -37.68
C LYS A 322 42.30 14.06 -38.32
N ALA A 323 42.01 13.56 -39.52
CA ALA A 323 40.71 13.74 -40.18
C ALA A 323 39.59 13.04 -39.41
N LYS A 324 39.80 11.78 -39.01
CA LYS A 324 38.84 11.01 -38.18
C LYS A 324 38.59 11.67 -36.82
N TYR A 325 39.63 12.21 -36.18
CA TYR A 325 39.48 12.94 -34.93
C TYR A 325 38.59 14.17 -35.09
N LYS A 326 38.83 15.00 -36.12
CA LYS A 326 38.01 16.19 -36.41
C LYS A 326 36.56 15.84 -36.74
N GLU A 327 36.33 14.76 -37.48
CA GLU A 327 34.98 14.29 -37.77
C GLU A 327 34.27 13.84 -36.49
N CYS A 328 34.97 13.12 -35.60
CA CYS A 328 34.43 12.71 -34.31
C CYS A 328 34.13 13.92 -33.40
N GLU A 329 34.99 14.93 -33.41
CA GLU A 329 34.82 16.18 -32.67
C GLU A 329 33.58 16.96 -33.18
N SER A 330 33.40 17.07 -34.50
CA SER A 330 32.22 17.71 -35.09
C SER A 330 30.92 16.99 -34.69
N LYS A 331 30.90 15.65 -34.79
CA LYS A 331 29.74 14.84 -34.38
C LYS A 331 29.43 15.01 -32.90
N TYR A 332 30.46 15.06 -32.05
CA TYR A 332 30.28 15.29 -30.63
C TYR A 332 29.67 16.67 -30.34
N GLU A 333 30.16 17.73 -31.00
CA GLU A 333 29.64 19.09 -30.77
C GLU A 333 28.22 19.26 -31.33
N GLU A 334 27.90 18.63 -32.47
CA GLU A 334 26.54 18.57 -33.02
C GLU A 334 25.57 17.87 -32.07
N GLU A 335 25.94 16.70 -31.53
CA GLU A 335 25.09 15.95 -30.60
C GLU A 335 24.92 16.68 -29.27
N LYS A 336 26.00 17.30 -28.76
CA LYS A 336 25.95 18.17 -27.58
C LYS A 336 25.01 19.35 -27.79
N SER A 337 25.09 20.03 -28.94
CA SER A 337 24.18 21.13 -29.28
C SER A 337 22.73 20.65 -29.38
N ARG A 338 22.48 19.47 -29.97
CA ARG A 338 21.15 18.86 -30.01
C ARG A 338 20.61 18.62 -28.60
N TYR A 339 21.36 17.98 -27.71
CA TYR A 339 20.93 17.75 -26.33
C TYR A 339 20.71 19.05 -25.55
N GLU A 340 21.54 20.06 -25.77
CA GLU A 340 21.36 21.36 -25.13
C GLU A 340 20.06 22.04 -25.58
N THR A 341 19.74 22.01 -26.88
CA THR A 341 18.46 22.55 -27.40
C THR A 341 17.25 21.78 -26.90
N GLU A 342 17.33 20.44 -26.82
CA GLU A 342 16.25 19.61 -26.27
C GLU A 342 16.05 19.88 -24.78
N SER A 343 17.14 20.01 -24.01
CA SER A 343 17.10 20.36 -22.59
C SER A 343 16.47 21.73 -22.36
N GLN A 344 16.81 22.73 -23.18
CA GLN A 344 16.20 24.06 -23.13
C GLN A 344 14.69 23.99 -23.44
N ALA A 345 14.29 23.28 -24.50
CA ALA A 345 12.88 23.12 -24.87
C ALA A 345 12.06 22.40 -23.78
N LEU A 346 12.62 21.36 -23.16
CA LEU A 346 12.00 20.67 -22.03
C LEU A 346 11.89 21.58 -20.81
N THR A 347 12.91 22.38 -20.52
CA THR A 347 12.90 23.36 -19.43
C THR A 347 11.80 24.41 -19.65
N GLU A 348 11.68 24.96 -20.87
CA GLU A 348 10.60 25.89 -21.22
C GLU A 348 9.22 25.25 -21.05
N LYS A 349 9.04 24.02 -21.52
CA LYS A 349 7.79 23.27 -21.34
C LYS A 349 7.45 23.06 -19.87
N ILE A 350 8.41 22.65 -19.04
CA ILE A 350 8.22 22.51 -17.59
C ILE A 350 7.80 23.84 -16.98
N THR A 351 8.49 24.94 -17.28
CA THR A 351 8.16 26.26 -16.73
C THR A 351 6.75 26.73 -17.14
N SER A 352 6.30 26.39 -18.35
CA SER A 352 4.94 26.71 -18.81
C SER A 352 3.87 25.91 -18.06
N LEU A 353 4.12 24.61 -17.83
CA LEU A 353 3.23 23.73 -17.06
C LEU A 353 3.17 24.15 -15.60
N GLU A 354 4.30 24.53 -15.00
CA GLU A 354 4.34 25.06 -13.64
C GLU A 354 3.52 26.36 -13.50
N LYS A 355 3.60 27.26 -14.49
CA LYS A 355 2.80 28.49 -14.50
C LYS A 355 1.31 28.18 -14.60
N SER A 356 0.90 27.26 -15.48
CA SER A 356 -0.49 26.81 -15.58
C SER A 356 -0.96 26.17 -14.27
N SER A 357 -0.19 25.25 -13.71
CA SER A 357 -0.52 24.56 -12.45
C SER A 357 -0.63 25.54 -11.27
N ARG A 358 0.23 26.56 -11.21
CA ARG A 358 0.10 27.65 -10.22
C ARG A 358 -1.21 28.42 -10.41
N HIS A 359 -1.54 28.77 -11.65
CA HIS A 359 -2.79 29.47 -11.96
C HIS A 359 -4.03 28.64 -11.58
N ASP A 360 -4.04 27.35 -11.91
CA ASP A 360 -5.13 26.44 -11.57
C ASP A 360 -5.29 26.30 -10.05
N ARG A 361 -4.19 26.18 -9.30
CA ARG A 361 -4.21 26.18 -7.83
C ARG A 361 -4.77 27.47 -7.25
N GLU A 362 -4.42 28.62 -7.81
CA GLU A 362 -4.98 29.91 -7.40
C GLU A 362 -6.48 30.02 -7.70
N GLN A 363 -6.93 29.53 -8.85
CA GLN A 363 -8.35 29.48 -9.19
C GLN A 363 -9.13 28.56 -8.24
N MET A 364 -8.62 27.36 -7.98
CA MET A 364 -9.22 26.42 -7.03
C MET A 364 -9.34 27.03 -5.64
N ALA A 365 -8.28 27.66 -5.12
CA ALA A 365 -8.32 28.33 -3.82
C ALA A 365 -9.35 29.49 -3.77
N ARG A 366 -9.54 30.22 -4.88
CA ARG A 366 -10.59 31.24 -4.99
C ARG A 366 -11.99 30.63 -4.95
N LEU A 367 -12.23 29.57 -5.72
CA LEU A 367 -13.52 28.88 -5.77
C LEU A 367 -13.86 28.21 -4.44
N GLU A 368 -12.90 27.58 -3.77
CA GLU A 368 -13.08 27.01 -2.42
C GLU A 368 -13.48 28.10 -1.41
N LYS A 369 -12.85 29.27 -1.48
CA LYS A 369 -13.20 30.42 -0.63
C LYS A 369 -14.61 30.93 -0.92
N GLU A 370 -15.02 30.98 -2.18
CA GLU A 370 -16.39 31.37 -2.56
C GLU A 370 -17.42 30.33 -2.11
N LEU A 371 -17.13 29.04 -2.31
CA LEU A 371 -17.99 27.95 -1.85
C LEU A 371 -18.15 27.98 -0.33
N LYS A 372 -17.07 28.23 0.41
CA LYS A 372 -17.13 28.37 1.87
C LYS A 372 -18.06 29.52 2.29
N LYS A 373 -17.92 30.69 1.67
CA LYS A 373 -18.82 31.84 1.91
C LYS A 373 -20.28 31.50 1.61
N VAL A 374 -20.55 30.84 0.49
CA VAL A 374 -21.92 30.43 0.11
C VAL A 374 -22.46 29.41 1.10
N SER A 375 -21.65 28.46 1.53
CA SER A 375 -22.03 27.47 2.54
C SER A 375 -22.31 28.11 3.90
N ASP A 376 -21.55 29.12 4.31
CA ASP A 376 -21.76 29.83 5.56
C ASP A 376 -23.09 30.59 5.51
N VAL A 377 -23.37 31.31 4.42
CA VAL A 377 -24.67 31.99 4.19
C VAL A 377 -25.83 30.97 4.12
N ALA A 378 -25.64 29.82 3.47
CA ALA A 378 -26.65 28.75 3.46
C ALA A 378 -26.90 28.19 4.87
N GLY A 379 -25.85 28.06 5.69
CA GLY A 379 -25.97 27.66 7.10
C GLY A 379 -26.74 28.70 7.94
N GLU A 380 -26.43 29.98 7.78
CA GLU A 380 -27.13 31.08 8.48
C GLU A 380 -28.61 31.17 8.08
N THR A 381 -28.91 31.04 6.79
CA THR A 381 -30.29 31.05 6.28
C THR A 381 -31.07 29.82 6.73
N GLN A 382 -30.46 28.63 6.75
CA GLN A 382 -31.07 27.42 7.29
C GLN A 382 -31.32 27.52 8.80
N GLY A 383 -30.38 28.11 9.55
CA GLY A 383 -30.55 28.40 10.96
C GLY A 383 -31.73 29.34 11.23
N SER A 384 -31.81 30.43 10.47
CA SER A 384 -32.92 31.39 10.54
C SER A 384 -34.26 30.74 10.19
N LEU A 385 -34.29 29.86 9.19
CA LEU A 385 -35.47 29.10 8.81
C LEU A 385 -35.91 28.12 9.91
N SER A 386 -34.97 27.44 10.57
CA SER A 386 -35.27 26.55 11.69
C SER A 386 -35.91 27.31 12.85
N VAL A 387 -35.38 28.49 13.20
CA VAL A 387 -35.96 29.35 14.25
C VAL A 387 -37.39 29.76 13.86
N ALA A 388 -37.60 30.23 12.62
CA ALA A 388 -38.93 30.60 12.15
C ALA A 388 -39.92 29.41 12.17
N GLN A 389 -39.43 28.21 11.87
CA GLN A 389 -40.23 26.99 11.94
C GLN A 389 -40.63 26.64 13.39
N ASP A 390 -39.70 26.72 14.33
CA ASP A 390 -39.94 26.47 15.76
C ASP A 390 -40.92 27.50 16.36
N GLU A 391 -40.78 28.78 15.99
CA GLU A 391 -41.72 29.84 16.38
C GLU A 391 -43.13 29.58 15.84
N LEU A 392 -43.26 29.17 14.57
CA LEU A 392 -44.56 28.83 13.99
C LEU A 392 -45.19 27.60 14.66
N VAL A 393 -44.39 26.62 15.10
CA VAL A 393 -44.90 25.46 15.85
C VAL A 393 -45.43 25.94 17.20
N THR A 394 -44.68 26.81 17.88
CA THR A 394 -45.10 27.41 19.15
C THR A 394 -46.40 28.22 18.98
N PHE A 395 -46.49 29.03 17.93
CA PHE A 395 -47.70 29.79 17.62
C PHE A 395 -48.92 28.89 17.34
N SER A 396 -48.71 27.77 16.64
CA SER A 396 -49.74 26.75 16.40
C SER A 396 -50.23 26.12 17.72
N GLU A 397 -49.34 25.86 18.66
CA GLU A 397 -49.68 25.37 20.00
C GLU A 397 -50.51 26.38 20.79
N GLU A 398 -50.10 27.65 20.79
CA GLU A 398 -50.83 28.72 21.46
C GLU A 398 -52.24 28.92 20.88
N LEU A 399 -52.38 28.90 19.55
CA LEU A 399 -53.70 28.95 18.89
C LEU A 399 -54.59 27.77 19.27
N ALA A 400 -54.03 26.56 19.29
CA ALA A 400 -54.77 25.37 19.70
C ALA A 400 -55.22 25.47 21.17
N ASN A 401 -54.36 25.97 22.05
CA ASN A 401 -54.68 26.18 23.47
C ASN A 401 -55.78 27.24 23.65
N LEU A 402 -55.70 28.35 22.92
CA LEU A 402 -56.70 29.42 22.96
C LEU A 402 -58.07 28.91 22.46
N TYR A 403 -58.08 28.16 21.35
CA TYR A 403 -59.29 27.52 20.83
C TYR A 403 -59.94 26.59 21.87
N HIS A 404 -59.14 25.74 22.52
CA HIS A 404 -59.63 24.88 23.60
C HIS A 404 -60.24 25.68 24.74
N HIS A 405 -59.60 26.77 25.17
CA HIS A 405 -60.12 27.61 26.24
C HIS A 405 -61.48 28.23 25.88
N VAL A 406 -61.62 28.77 24.67
CA VAL A 406 -62.88 29.36 24.17
C VAL A 406 -63.99 28.30 24.12
N CYS A 407 -63.71 27.11 23.58
CA CYS A 407 -64.68 26.00 23.56
C CYS A 407 -65.11 25.59 24.98
N MET A 408 -64.15 25.48 25.91
CA MET A 408 -64.43 25.13 27.31
C MET A 408 -65.30 26.17 28.03
N CYS A 409 -65.09 27.46 27.78
CA CYS A 409 -65.93 28.54 28.34
C CYS A 409 -67.37 28.54 27.80
N ASN A 410 -67.57 28.01 26.58
CA ASN A 410 -68.88 27.88 25.94
C ASN A 410 -69.61 26.56 26.23
N ASN A 411 -69.00 25.64 27.00
CA ASN A 411 -69.45 24.25 27.17
C ASN A 411 -69.57 23.45 25.85
N GLU A 412 -68.77 23.81 24.83
CA GLU A 412 -68.68 23.07 23.57
C GLU A 412 -67.51 22.07 23.64
N THR A 413 -67.70 20.87 23.09
CA THR A 413 -66.60 19.91 22.95
C THR A 413 -65.67 20.37 21.82
N PRO A 414 -64.37 20.63 22.09
CA PRO A 414 -63.42 21.05 21.05
C PRO A 414 -63.39 20.04 19.90
N ASN A 415 -63.42 20.52 18.67
CA ASN A 415 -63.33 19.66 17.49
C ASN A 415 -61.96 18.92 17.47
N ARG A 416 -62.01 17.59 17.37
CA ARG A 416 -60.86 16.67 17.50
C ARG A 416 -59.78 16.89 16.43
N VAL A 417 -60.16 17.46 15.29
CA VAL A 417 -59.31 17.79 14.13
C VAL A 417 -58.14 18.71 14.51
N MET A 418 -58.32 19.65 15.44
CA MET A 418 -57.26 20.56 15.90
C MET A 418 -56.19 19.87 16.76
N LEU A 419 -56.57 18.78 17.44
CA LEU A 419 -55.71 18.02 18.35
C LEU A 419 -54.94 16.92 17.61
N ASP A 420 -55.51 16.44 16.49
CA ASP A 420 -54.95 15.34 15.70
C ASP A 420 -53.73 15.81 14.89
N TYR A 421 -53.66 17.06 14.39
CA TYR A 421 -52.45 17.57 13.71
C TYR A 421 -51.18 17.54 14.58
N TYR A 422 -51.32 17.65 15.91
CA TYR A 422 -50.21 17.58 16.85
C TYR A 422 -49.79 16.14 17.20
N LYS A 423 -50.70 15.17 17.01
CA LYS A 423 -50.46 13.73 17.19
C LYS A 423 -50.02 13.03 15.91
N GLU A 424 -50.50 13.46 14.77
CA GLU A 424 -50.23 12.84 13.47
C GLU A 424 -48.84 13.21 12.92
N GLY A 425 -48.25 14.32 13.38
CA GLY A 425 -46.82 14.62 13.21
C GLY A 425 -45.85 13.70 13.99
N LYS A 426 -46.34 12.70 14.73
CA LYS A 426 -45.54 11.70 15.45
C LYS A 426 -45.56 10.30 14.85
N GLY A 427 -46.26 10.06 13.75
CA GLY A 427 -46.27 8.74 13.13
C GLY A 427 -46.90 8.79 11.76
N GLY A 428 -46.07 8.70 10.72
CA GLY A 428 -46.56 8.44 9.39
C GLY A 428 -47.29 7.09 9.33
N ARG A 429 -48.54 7.10 8.88
CA ARG A 429 -49.11 6.18 7.88
C ARG A 429 -50.57 6.52 7.56
N SER A 430 -50.80 6.74 6.25
CA SER A 430 -52.01 6.48 5.46
C SER A 430 -53.33 7.19 5.80
N SER A 431 -53.81 8.01 4.85
CA SER A 431 -55.22 8.06 4.46
C SER A 431 -55.38 8.47 2.98
N PRO A 432 -56.45 8.05 2.27
CA PRO A 432 -56.47 7.80 0.84
C PRO A 432 -56.88 9.01 -0.02
N GLU A 433 -56.59 8.87 -1.31
CA GLU A 433 -56.85 9.76 -2.44
C GLU A 433 -58.18 10.55 -2.39
N ALA A 434 -58.08 11.86 -2.64
CA ALA A 434 -59.13 12.63 -3.33
C ALA A 434 -58.53 13.74 -4.22
N LYS A 435 -58.72 13.53 -5.51
CA LYS A 435 -58.42 14.34 -6.70
C LYS A 435 -58.52 15.87 -6.56
N GLY A 436 -57.41 16.54 -6.92
CA GLY A 436 -57.32 17.40 -8.10
C GLY A 436 -57.92 18.82 -8.08
N ARG A 437 -57.04 19.84 -7.98
CA ARG A 437 -57.01 21.02 -8.87
C ARG A 437 -55.57 21.54 -9.01
N ARG A 438 -55.10 21.67 -10.25
CA ARG A 438 -53.89 22.42 -10.67
C ARG A 438 -54.15 23.94 -10.52
N SER A 439 -53.24 24.92 -10.44
CA SER A 439 -51.83 25.15 -10.80
C SER A 439 -51.39 26.48 -10.09
N PRO A 440 -50.33 27.24 -10.49
CA PRO A 440 -48.92 26.94 -10.81
C PRO A 440 -47.93 27.92 -10.10
N ILE A 441 -46.74 27.49 -9.64
CA ILE A 441 -45.58 28.41 -9.56
C ILE A 441 -44.31 27.66 -10.00
N LEU A 442 -43.76 28.14 -11.11
CA LEU A 442 -42.47 27.80 -11.68
C LEU A 442 -41.37 28.54 -10.92
N LEU A 443 -40.37 27.84 -10.39
CA LEU A 443 -39.02 28.39 -10.20
C LEU A 443 -37.97 27.30 -10.49
N SER A 444 -37.57 27.29 -11.77
CA SER A 444 -36.18 27.25 -12.26
C SER A 444 -35.17 26.41 -11.47
N LYS A 445 -34.90 25.20 -11.98
CA LYS A 445 -33.63 24.49 -11.81
C LYS A 445 -33.06 24.15 -13.18
N GLY A 446 -31.84 24.64 -13.43
CA GLY A 446 -30.85 23.98 -14.28
C GLY A 446 -30.90 24.27 -15.78
N LEU A 447 -30.31 25.39 -16.19
CA LEU A 447 -29.78 25.56 -17.56
C LEU A 447 -28.28 25.83 -17.42
N LEU A 448 -27.45 24.79 -17.57
CA LEU A 448 -26.08 24.83 -18.09
C LEU A 448 -25.63 23.38 -18.36
N THR A 449 -26.06 22.81 -19.48
CA THR A 449 -25.28 21.77 -20.18
C THR A 449 -24.88 22.38 -21.52
N ILE A 450 -23.59 22.66 -21.64
CA ILE A 450 -22.93 23.11 -22.86
C ILE A 450 -23.01 21.96 -23.88
N GLU A 451 -23.59 22.24 -25.04
CA GLU A 451 -23.49 21.39 -26.23
C GLU A 451 -22.06 21.40 -26.77
N LEU A 452 -21.51 20.21 -27.05
CA LEU A 452 -20.59 20.04 -28.16
C LEU A 452 -20.68 18.61 -28.73
N GLY A 453 -21.08 18.52 -30.01
CA GLY A 453 -20.73 17.41 -30.92
C GLY A 453 -21.77 16.29 -31.08
N LYS A 454 -22.45 16.28 -32.24
CA LYS A 454 -23.41 15.26 -32.70
C LYS A 454 -22.89 14.61 -34.00
N ALA A 455 -22.79 13.29 -34.03
CA ALA A 455 -22.83 12.37 -35.20
C ALA A 455 -22.79 10.93 -34.66
N GLU A 456 -23.43 9.87 -35.14
CA GLU A 456 -24.58 9.60 -36.01
C GLU A 456 -24.99 8.14 -35.68
N ASN A 457 -26.24 7.77 -35.98
CA ASN A 457 -26.76 6.40 -36.17
C ASN A 457 -26.98 5.44 -34.99
N GLY A 458 -28.21 4.88 -34.94
CA GLY A 458 -28.42 3.47 -34.58
C GLY A 458 -29.60 3.12 -33.67
N SER A 459 -30.81 2.98 -34.25
CA SER A 459 -31.80 1.90 -34.04
C SER A 459 -32.18 1.39 -32.62
N GLY A 460 -33.49 1.45 -32.30
CA GLY A 460 -34.19 0.29 -31.72
C GLY A 460 -34.93 0.44 -30.37
N ASP A 461 -36.26 0.39 -30.46
CA ASP A 461 -37.26 -0.23 -29.54
C ASP A 461 -37.69 0.39 -28.17
N ASN A 462 -38.94 0.87 -28.18
CA ASN A 462 -40.10 0.56 -27.31
C ASN A 462 -39.97 0.30 -25.78
N SER A 463 -40.43 1.31 -25.01
CA SER A 463 -41.37 1.25 -23.84
C SER A 463 -40.90 0.63 -22.50
N PRO A 464 -41.53 0.95 -21.34
CA PRO A 464 -41.89 2.24 -20.73
C PRO A 464 -41.14 2.46 -19.39
N SER A 465 -41.06 3.73 -18.97
CA SER A 465 -40.49 4.14 -17.67
C SER A 465 -41.42 3.80 -16.50
N PRO A 466 -40.90 3.39 -15.33
CA PRO A 466 -41.49 3.74 -14.06
C PRO A 466 -40.62 4.80 -13.37
N VAL A 467 -41.23 5.96 -13.20
CA VAL A 467 -40.82 7.03 -12.31
C VAL A 467 -40.49 6.45 -10.93
N SER A 468 -39.25 6.63 -10.46
CA SER A 468 -38.91 6.41 -9.06
C SER A 468 -38.04 7.57 -8.56
N SER A 469 -38.73 8.42 -7.81
CA SER A 469 -38.24 9.45 -6.91
C SER A 469 -37.05 8.98 -6.06
N LEU A 470 -36.01 9.82 -6.03
CA LEU A 470 -34.89 9.72 -5.09
C LEU A 470 -35.39 9.57 -3.64
N PRO A 471 -34.83 8.65 -2.84
CA PRO A 471 -34.83 8.77 -1.39
C PRO A 471 -33.58 9.51 -0.94
N SER A 472 -33.78 10.63 -0.26
CA SER A 472 -32.78 11.38 0.50
C SER A 472 -32.20 10.57 1.67
N PRO A 473 -31.01 10.95 2.20
CA PRO A 473 -30.26 10.14 3.15
C PRO A 473 -30.92 10.08 4.51
N VAL A 474 -30.65 8.97 5.20
CA VAL A 474 -31.16 8.60 6.52
C VAL A 474 -30.95 9.71 7.55
N SER A 475 -32.03 10.42 7.86
CA SER A 475 -32.16 11.20 9.09
C SER A 475 -32.51 10.26 10.25
N ASP A 476 -31.78 10.43 11.36
CA ASP A 476 -32.15 10.07 12.74
C ASP A 476 -33.68 10.17 12.96
N PRO A 477 -34.37 9.34 13.77
CA PRO A 477 -35.82 9.47 14.01
C PRO A 477 -36.15 10.68 14.91
N ARG A 478 -35.52 11.82 14.65
CA ARG A 478 -35.96 13.13 15.09
C ARG A 478 -37.03 13.55 14.10
N LYS A 479 -38.26 13.61 14.61
CA LYS A 479 -39.43 14.32 14.04
C LYS A 479 -38.98 15.26 12.91
N GLU A 480 -39.23 14.90 11.66
CA GLU A 480 -39.03 15.85 10.57
C GLU A 480 -39.87 17.09 10.89
N PRO A 481 -39.25 18.26 11.10
CA PRO A 481 -39.97 19.47 11.42
C PRO A 481 -40.98 19.73 10.29
N MET A 482 -42.25 19.92 10.65
CA MET A 482 -43.36 20.08 9.69
C MET A 482 -43.03 21.21 8.71
N ASN A 483 -42.96 20.92 7.40
CA ASN A 483 -42.60 21.93 6.38
C ASN A 483 -43.35 23.25 6.61
N ILE A 484 -42.65 24.40 6.52
CA ILE A 484 -43.20 25.73 6.81
C ILE A 484 -44.53 25.99 6.07
N TYR A 485 -44.69 25.50 4.83
CA TYR A 485 -45.93 25.62 4.07
C TYR A 485 -47.09 24.83 4.70
N ASN A 486 -46.82 23.64 5.22
CA ASN A 486 -47.79 22.82 5.93
C ASN A 486 -48.17 23.47 7.26
N LEU A 487 -47.19 24.02 7.97
CA LEU A 487 -47.40 24.68 9.25
C LEU A 487 -48.24 25.96 9.10
N ILE A 488 -47.96 26.76 8.07
CA ILE A 488 -48.79 27.93 7.71
C ILE A 488 -50.22 27.49 7.34
N ALA A 489 -50.38 26.38 6.62
CA ALA A 489 -51.71 25.87 6.27
C ALA A 489 -52.50 25.45 7.52
N ILE A 490 -51.85 24.74 8.46
CA ILE A 490 -52.44 24.35 9.75
C ILE A 490 -52.84 25.60 10.53
N ILE A 491 -51.92 26.56 10.72
CA ILE A 491 -52.20 27.81 11.43
C ILE A 491 -53.39 28.56 10.83
N ARG A 492 -53.49 28.64 9.50
CA ARG A 492 -54.64 29.27 8.83
C ARG A 492 -55.95 28.55 9.13
N ASP A 493 -55.94 27.23 9.22
CA ASP A 493 -57.12 26.44 9.57
C ASP A 493 -57.49 26.59 11.04
N GLN A 494 -56.49 26.58 11.92
CA GLN A 494 -56.64 26.84 13.35
C GLN A 494 -57.29 28.21 13.63
N ILE A 495 -56.86 29.24 12.90
CA ILE A 495 -57.44 30.58 12.99
C ILE A 495 -58.92 30.57 12.58
N LYS A 496 -59.30 29.87 11.50
CA LYS A 496 -60.71 29.78 11.07
C LYS A 496 -61.59 29.11 12.13
N HIS A 497 -61.11 28.02 12.72
CA HIS A 497 -61.82 27.34 13.79
C HIS A 497 -61.96 28.20 15.04
N LEU A 498 -60.89 28.91 15.42
CA LEU A 498 -60.91 29.86 16.52
C LEU A 498 -61.90 31.01 16.27
N GLN A 499 -61.90 31.59 15.07
CA GLN A 499 -62.87 32.63 14.68
C GLN A 499 -64.31 32.14 14.84
N ALA A 500 -64.64 30.95 14.33
CA ALA A 500 -65.98 30.39 14.46
C ALA A 500 -66.39 30.13 15.92
N ALA A 501 -65.45 29.67 16.77
CA ALA A 501 -65.71 29.46 18.19
C ALA A 501 -65.94 30.78 18.95
N VAL A 502 -65.15 31.82 18.64
CA VAL A 502 -65.32 33.16 19.20
C VAL A 502 -66.65 33.77 18.75
N ASP A 503 -67.01 33.67 17.47
CA ASP A 503 -68.29 34.15 16.96
C ASP A 503 -69.46 33.49 17.70
N ARG A 504 -69.39 32.19 17.98
CA ARG A 504 -70.38 31.51 18.83
C ARG A 504 -70.37 32.01 20.28
N THR A 505 -69.20 32.25 20.88
CA THR A 505 -69.14 32.88 22.22
C THR A 505 -69.89 34.21 22.23
N THR A 506 -69.67 35.04 21.20
CA THR A 506 -70.35 36.34 21.11
C THR A 506 -71.86 36.19 20.94
N GLU A 507 -72.32 35.22 20.14
CA GLU A 507 -73.75 34.91 19.99
C GLU A 507 -74.39 34.44 21.30
N LEU A 508 -73.74 33.50 22.01
CA LEU A 508 -74.21 33.00 23.30
C LEU A 508 -74.23 34.10 24.36
N SER A 509 -73.26 35.02 24.34
CA SER A 509 -73.25 36.17 25.24
C SER A 509 -74.45 37.09 25.00
N ARG A 510 -74.80 37.34 23.74
CA ARG A 510 -75.98 38.13 23.35
C ARG A 510 -77.28 37.43 23.78
N GLN A 511 -77.36 36.11 23.67
CA GLN A 511 -78.50 35.32 24.15
C GLN A 511 -78.61 35.32 25.68
N ARG A 512 -77.49 35.24 26.41
CA ARG A 512 -77.48 35.32 27.88
C ARG A 512 -77.95 36.70 28.37
N VAL A 513 -77.51 37.77 27.73
CA VAL A 513 -77.99 39.15 28.01
C VAL A 513 -79.50 39.27 27.75
N ALA A 514 -80.02 38.63 26.70
CA ALA A 514 -81.47 38.57 26.42
C ALA A 514 -82.26 37.68 27.41
N THR A 515 -81.62 36.70 28.06
CA THR A 515 -82.26 35.76 29.01
C THR A 515 -82.16 36.24 30.46
N GLN A 516 -81.24 37.15 30.78
CA GLN A 516 -81.03 37.74 32.11
C GLN A 516 -82.13 38.76 32.50
N GLU A 517 -83.20 38.88 31.72
CA GLU A 517 -84.41 39.61 32.12
C GLU A 517 -85.37 38.78 33.03
N LEU A 518 -85.02 37.52 33.37
CA LEU A 518 -85.84 36.65 34.25
C LEU A 518 -85.01 35.96 35.37
N GLY A 519 -84.90 36.64 36.53
CA GLY A 519 -84.89 36.04 37.88
C GLY A 519 -83.55 35.56 38.52
N PRO A 520 -83.09 36.12 39.68
CA PRO A 520 -81.78 35.83 40.28
C PRO A 520 -81.83 35.18 41.68
N VAL A 521 -82.38 33.97 41.85
CA VAL A 521 -82.45 33.33 43.20
C VAL A 521 -81.71 31.98 43.30
N VAL A 522 -81.27 31.38 42.19
CA VAL A 522 -80.51 30.11 42.19
C VAL A 522 -78.98 30.33 42.15
N ASP A 523 -78.53 31.59 42.16
CA ASP A 523 -77.15 31.96 41.80
C ASP A 523 -76.15 31.79 42.96
N LYS A 524 -76.56 32.09 44.20
CA LYS A 524 -75.61 32.18 45.34
C LYS A 524 -74.97 30.85 45.75
N ASP A 525 -75.74 29.76 45.76
CA ASP A 525 -75.20 28.44 46.11
C ASP A 525 -74.34 27.84 44.97
N LYS A 526 -74.70 28.16 43.72
CA LYS A 526 -73.89 27.84 42.54
C LYS A 526 -72.56 28.59 42.56
N GLU A 527 -72.58 29.86 42.96
CA GLU A 527 -71.40 30.72 43.04
C GLU A 527 -70.45 30.26 44.16
N ALA A 528 -70.96 29.88 45.33
CA ALA A 528 -70.15 29.30 46.42
C ALA A 528 -69.50 27.96 46.03
N LEU A 529 -70.25 27.06 45.37
CA LEU A 529 -69.69 25.80 44.84
C LEU A 529 -68.66 26.06 43.73
N MET A 530 -68.87 27.08 42.89
CA MET A 530 -67.94 27.47 41.85
C MET A 530 -66.64 28.02 42.43
N GLU A 531 -66.71 28.82 43.50
CA GLU A 531 -65.55 29.34 44.22
C GLU A 531 -64.70 28.20 44.84
N GLU A 532 -65.36 27.20 45.45
CA GLU A 532 -64.68 26.03 46.00
C GLU A 532 -64.03 25.15 44.92
N ILE A 533 -64.70 24.97 43.78
CA ILE A 533 -64.12 24.30 42.60
C ILE A 533 -62.89 25.06 42.07
N LEU A 534 -62.94 26.39 42.01
CA LEU A 534 -61.81 27.21 41.56
C LEU A 534 -60.63 27.11 42.54
N LYS A 535 -60.89 27.12 43.84
CA LYS A 535 -59.87 26.94 44.87
C LYS A 535 -59.19 25.56 44.78
N LEU A 536 -59.97 24.49 44.60
CA LEU A 536 -59.44 23.14 44.40
C LEU A 536 -58.65 23.01 43.08
N LYS A 537 -59.11 23.64 41.99
CA LYS A 537 -58.37 23.69 40.72
C LYS A 537 -57.05 24.43 40.84
N SER A 538 -57.02 25.57 41.55
CA SER A 538 -55.79 26.32 41.84
C SER A 538 -54.80 25.46 42.63
N LEU A 539 -55.25 24.82 43.72
CA LEU A 539 -54.41 23.94 44.53
C LEU A 539 -53.88 22.74 43.72
N LEU A 540 -54.71 22.15 42.87
CA LEU A 540 -54.29 21.07 41.97
C LEU A 540 -53.25 21.56 40.95
N SER A 541 -53.40 22.78 40.42
CA SER A 541 -52.41 23.41 39.53
C SER A 541 -51.07 23.58 40.22
N THR A 542 -51.06 24.15 41.43
CA THR A 542 -49.83 24.29 42.23
C THR A 542 -49.18 22.95 42.52
N LYS A 543 -49.97 21.90 42.83
CA LYS A 543 -49.43 20.55 43.05
C LYS A 543 -48.85 19.94 41.77
N ARG A 544 -49.46 20.17 40.60
CA ARG A 544 -48.92 19.74 39.30
C ARG A 544 -47.61 20.45 38.97
N GLU A 545 -47.53 21.74 39.24
CA GLU A 545 -46.30 22.54 39.06
C GLU A 545 -45.19 22.07 40.00
N GLN A 546 -45.49 21.83 41.28
CA GLN A 546 -44.53 21.24 42.23
C GLN A 546 -43.98 19.89 41.74
N ILE A 547 -44.84 19.02 41.20
CA ILE A 547 -44.42 17.74 40.60
C ILE A 547 -43.54 17.97 39.37
N ALA A 548 -43.85 18.94 38.51
CA ALA A 548 -43.03 19.28 37.36
C ALA A 548 -41.63 19.77 37.78
N THR A 549 -41.55 20.66 38.77
CA THR A 549 -40.28 21.16 39.32
C THR A 549 -39.46 20.02 39.94
N LEU A 550 -40.07 19.15 40.74
CA LEU A 550 -39.39 17.99 41.31
C LEU A 550 -38.86 17.05 40.22
N ARG A 551 -39.63 16.82 39.15
CA ARG A 551 -39.17 16.01 38.01
C ARG A 551 -37.96 16.65 37.31
N THR A 552 -37.96 17.98 37.13
CA THR A 552 -36.82 18.71 36.55
C THR A 552 -35.58 18.58 37.43
N VAL A 553 -35.70 18.78 38.74
CA VAL A 553 -34.59 18.64 39.69
C VAL A 553 -34.05 17.21 39.70
N LEU A 554 -34.93 16.20 39.71
CA LEU A 554 -34.52 14.79 39.63
C LEU A 554 -33.82 14.47 38.32
N LYS A 555 -34.27 15.03 37.20
CA LYS A 555 -33.62 14.86 35.89
C LYS A 555 -32.22 15.51 35.87
N ALA A 556 -32.07 16.69 36.44
CA ALA A 556 -30.79 17.36 36.57
C ALA A 556 -29.82 16.59 37.49
N ASN A 557 -30.32 16.05 38.62
CA ASN A 557 -29.52 15.24 39.53
C ASN A 557 -29.07 13.93 38.85
N LYS A 558 -29.99 13.26 38.14
CA LYS A 558 -29.67 12.09 37.31
C LYS A 558 -28.58 12.41 36.29
N GLN A 559 -28.72 13.50 35.54
CA GLN A 559 -27.71 13.92 34.55
C GLN A 559 -26.34 14.17 35.21
N THR A 560 -26.34 14.82 36.37
CA THR A 560 -25.11 15.10 37.12
C THR A 560 -24.42 13.81 37.57
N ALA A 561 -25.19 12.83 38.06
CA ALA A 561 -24.68 11.52 38.45
C ALA A 561 -24.14 10.73 37.24
N GLU A 562 -24.84 10.75 36.10
CA GLU A 562 -24.39 10.11 34.86
C GLU A 562 -23.08 10.71 34.34
N VAL A 563 -22.94 12.05 34.37
CA VAL A 563 -21.69 12.73 33.99
C VAL A 563 -20.55 12.39 34.94
N ALA A 564 -20.81 12.39 36.26
CA ALA A 564 -19.79 12.01 37.25
C ALA A 564 -19.32 10.55 37.06
N LEU A 565 -20.26 9.63 36.80
CA LEU A 565 -19.96 8.23 36.52
C LEU A 565 -19.15 8.08 35.22
N ALA A 566 -19.51 8.80 34.16
CA ALA A 566 -18.79 8.78 32.89
C ALA A 566 -17.34 9.28 33.04
N ASN A 567 -17.15 10.36 33.80
CA ASN A 567 -15.81 10.89 34.11
C ASN A 567 -14.97 9.90 34.91
N LEU A 568 -15.55 9.25 35.93
CA LEU A 568 -14.85 8.27 36.73
C LEU A 568 -14.47 7.04 35.90
N LYS A 569 -15.37 6.58 35.01
CA LYS A 569 -15.11 5.49 34.07
C LYS A 569 -13.99 5.83 33.10
N SER A 570 -14.00 7.03 32.52
CA SER A 570 -12.93 7.50 31.62
C SER A 570 -11.58 7.57 32.35
N LYS A 571 -11.56 8.11 33.58
CA LYS A 571 -10.35 8.16 34.39
C LYS A 571 -9.78 6.76 34.66
N TYR A 572 -10.65 5.81 35.03
CA TYR A 572 -10.25 4.42 35.27
C TYR A 572 -9.68 3.76 34.02
N GLU A 573 -10.33 3.90 32.85
CA GLU A 573 -9.79 3.32 31.60
C GLU A 573 -8.45 3.97 31.19
N ASN A 574 -8.27 5.28 31.41
CA ASN A 574 -7.00 5.95 31.16
C ASN A 574 -5.88 5.43 32.09
N GLU A 575 -6.16 5.31 33.39
CA GLU A 575 -5.19 4.75 34.35
C GLU A 575 -4.85 3.29 34.01
N LYS A 576 -5.85 2.49 33.64
CA LYS A 576 -5.67 1.10 33.19
C LYS A 576 -4.83 1.02 31.92
N ALA A 577 -5.02 1.93 30.95
CA ALA A 577 -4.20 2.00 29.75
C ALA A 577 -2.74 2.35 30.09
N MET A 578 -2.51 3.36 30.94
CA MET A 578 -1.17 3.75 31.40
C MET A 578 -0.45 2.60 32.14
N VAL A 579 -1.16 1.88 33.01
CA VAL A 579 -0.60 0.71 33.71
C VAL A 579 -0.26 -0.41 32.74
N THR A 580 -1.12 -0.67 31.75
CA THR A 580 -0.89 -1.69 30.72
C THR A 580 0.33 -1.35 29.86
N GLU A 581 0.46 -0.09 29.44
CA GLU A 581 1.61 0.41 28.68
C GLU A 581 2.91 0.29 29.49
N THR A 582 2.87 0.69 30.78
CA THR A 582 4.02 0.59 31.68
C THR A 582 4.43 -0.88 31.89
N MET A 583 3.48 -1.79 32.11
CA MET A 583 3.77 -3.22 32.18
C MET A 583 4.38 -3.75 30.88
N MET A 584 3.91 -3.29 29.72
CA MET A 584 4.46 -3.70 28.42
C MET A 584 5.90 -3.21 28.25
N LYS A 585 6.19 -1.96 28.61
CA LYS A 585 7.56 -1.40 28.60
C LYS A 585 8.50 -2.20 29.50
N LEU A 586 8.09 -2.48 30.74
CA LEU A 586 8.89 -3.28 31.68
C LEU A 586 9.14 -4.71 31.16
N ARG A 587 8.16 -5.33 30.48
CA ARG A 587 8.35 -6.64 29.84
C ARG A 587 9.36 -6.59 28.69
N ASN A 588 9.34 -5.52 27.89
CA ASN A 588 10.29 -5.33 26.79
C ASN A 588 11.70 -5.07 27.30
N GLU A 589 11.86 -4.20 28.29
CA GLU A 589 13.16 -3.95 28.96
C GLU A 589 13.71 -5.22 29.59
N LEU A 590 12.88 -6.00 30.28
CA LEU A 590 13.28 -7.30 30.83
C LEU A 590 13.72 -8.29 29.74
N LYS A 591 13.09 -8.26 28.57
CA LYS A 591 13.48 -9.10 27.42
C LYS A 591 14.84 -8.68 26.88
N ALA A 592 15.06 -7.38 26.67
CA ALA A 592 16.35 -6.84 26.23
C ALA A 592 17.48 -7.20 27.21
N LEU A 593 17.26 -7.02 28.51
CA LEU A 593 18.25 -7.38 29.54
C LEU A 593 18.57 -8.89 29.55
N LYS A 594 17.60 -9.76 29.23
CA LYS A 594 17.84 -11.21 29.09
C LYS A 594 18.66 -11.54 27.85
N GLU A 595 18.41 -10.86 26.72
CA GLU A 595 19.18 -11.00 25.49
C GLU A 595 20.63 -10.54 25.69
N ASP A 596 20.84 -9.41 26.37
CA ASP A 596 22.16 -8.91 26.75
C ASP A 596 22.88 -9.91 27.67
N ALA A 597 22.20 -10.42 28.71
CA ALA A 597 22.78 -11.40 29.63
C ALA A 597 23.15 -12.72 28.93
N ALA A 598 22.34 -13.17 27.96
CA ALA A 598 22.66 -14.33 27.13
C ALA A 598 23.88 -14.06 26.25
N THR A 599 23.98 -12.86 25.67
CA THR A 599 25.12 -12.42 24.85
C THR A 599 26.40 -12.38 25.68
N PHE A 600 26.37 -11.77 26.88
CA PHE A 600 27.50 -11.79 27.82
C PHE A 600 27.89 -13.21 28.24
N SER A 601 26.91 -14.09 28.47
CA SER A 601 27.19 -15.49 28.80
C SER A 601 27.88 -16.23 27.65
N SER A 602 27.46 -15.98 26.40
CA SER A 602 28.08 -16.52 25.19
C SER A 602 29.53 -16.01 25.00
N LEU A 603 29.74 -14.69 25.15
CA LEU A 603 31.07 -14.07 25.12
C LEU A 603 31.98 -14.66 26.21
N ARG A 604 31.48 -14.78 27.44
CA ARG A 604 32.23 -15.36 28.56
C ARG A 604 32.61 -16.81 28.30
N ALA A 605 31.70 -17.61 27.74
CA ALA A 605 31.99 -18.99 27.36
C ALA A 605 33.07 -19.06 26.27
N MET A 606 32.99 -18.19 25.25
CA MET A 606 34.00 -18.10 24.18
C MET A 606 35.39 -17.74 24.74
N PHE A 607 35.48 -16.80 25.69
CA PHE A 607 36.75 -16.46 26.33
C PHE A 607 37.29 -17.58 27.23
N ALA A 608 36.43 -18.34 27.91
CA ALA A 608 36.86 -19.45 28.75
C ALA A 608 37.39 -20.66 27.94
N THR A 609 37.02 -20.77 26.66
CA THR A 609 37.50 -21.82 25.74
C THR A 609 38.82 -21.50 25.03
N ARG A 610 39.34 -20.27 25.16
CA ARG A 610 40.68 -19.87 24.68
C ARG A 610 41.66 -19.92 25.84
#